data_AF-A0AAN4TKV1-F1
#
_entry.id   AF-A0AAN4TKV1-F1
#
_cell.length_a   1.000
_cell.length_b   1.000
_cell.length_c   1.000
_cell.angle_alpha   90.00
_cell.angle_beta   90.00
_cell.angle_gamma   90.00
#
_symmetry.space_group_name_H-M   'P 1'
#
loop_
_entity.id
_entity.type
_entity.pdbx_description
1 polymer ?
#
loop_
_entity_poly.entity_id
_entity_poly.type
_entity_poly.pdbx_seq_one_letter_code
_entity_poly.pdbx_strand_id
1 'polypeptide(L)' 'MTGIGPRLKKERLRLKISQSALGAIGGVETNAQGNYENGVRSPRADYLSRIADAGCGCRRQRHLRRHWFQ' A
#
# COMPACT_ATOMS: atom_id res chain seq x y z
N MET A 1 4.13 -14.11 9.76
CA MET A 1 3.22 -13.16 9.06
C MET A 1 4.02 -12.11 8.30
N THR A 2 4.65 -12.51 7.20
CA THR A 2 5.46 -11.66 6.31
C THR A 2 4.63 -11.29 5.07
N GLY A 3 3.58 -10.49 5.26
CA GLY A 3 2.66 -10.09 4.20
C GLY A 3 2.60 -8.58 4.05
N ILE A 4 2.39 -8.10 2.82
CA ILE A 4 2.23 -6.66 2.55
C ILE A 4 0.95 -6.10 3.21
N GLY A 5 -0.11 -6.90 3.36
CA GLY A 5 -1.39 -6.51 3.98
C GLY A 5 -1.27 -5.79 5.33
N PRO A 6 -0.68 -6.41 6.38
CA PRO A 6 -0.50 -5.75 7.67
C PRO A 6 0.42 -4.52 7.62
N ARG A 7 1.40 -4.46 6.70
CA ARG A 7 2.23 -3.26 6.48
C ARG A 7 1.42 -2.10 5.91
N LEU A 8 0.55 -2.41 4.95
CA LEU A 8 -0.39 -1.47 4.33
C LEU A 8 -1.33 -0.86 5.37
N LYS A 9 -1.90 -1.71 6.25
CA LYS A 9 -2.78 -1.27 7.34
C LYS A 9 -2.07 -0.34 8.31
N LYS A 10 -0.82 -0.64 8.66
CA LYS A 10 0.01 0.21 9.53
C LYS A 10 0.28 1.58 8.90
N GLU A 11 0.59 1.62 7.61
CA GLU A 11 0.87 2.88 6.91
C GLU A 11 -0.41 3.70 6.69
N ARG A 12 -1.54 3.04 6.41
CA ARG A 12 -2.88 3.66 6.38
C ARG A 12 -3.21 4.35 7.71
N LEU A 13 -3.05 3.63 8.82
CA LEU A 13 -3.27 4.16 10.17
C LEU A 13 -2.34 5.33 10.49
N ARG A 14 -1.07 5.25 10.05
CA ARG A 14 -0.07 6.31 10.23
C ARG A 14 -0.45 7.59 9.48
N LEU A 15 -1.00 7.46 8.29
CA LEU A 15 -1.47 8.58 7.46
C LEU A 15 -2.88 9.06 7.84
N LYS A 16 -3.58 8.33 8.72
CA LYS A 16 -4.97 8.60 9.14
C LYS A 16 -5.95 8.73 7.97
N ILE A 17 -5.71 7.97 6.90
CA ILE A 17 -6.58 7.94 5.72
C ILE A 17 -7.52 6.73 5.76
N SER A 18 -8.69 6.87 5.12
CA SER A 18 -9.64 5.78 4.99
C SER A 18 -9.16 4.73 3.97
N GLN A 19 -9.75 3.53 4.02
CA GLN A 19 -9.50 2.49 3.02
C GLN A 19 -9.87 2.96 1.60
N SER A 20 -10.91 3.78 1.48
CA SER A 20 -11.34 4.36 0.21
C SER A 20 -10.33 5.35 -0.35
N ALA A 21 -9.74 6.20 0.49
CA ALA A 21 -8.69 7.13 0.08
C ALA A 21 -7.42 6.38 -0.36
N LEU A 22 -7.02 5.35 0.40
CA LEU A 22 -5.86 4.52 0.04
C LEU A 22 -6.11 3.69 -1.23
N GLY A 23 -7.34 3.20 -1.42
CA GLY A 23 -7.77 2.56 -2.65
C GLY A 23 -7.71 3.51 -3.84
N ALA A 24 -8.25 4.72 -3.71
CA ALA A 24 -8.23 5.74 -4.76
C ALA A 24 -6.81 6.10 -5.19
N ILE A 25 -5.89 6.26 -4.23
CA ILE A 25 -4.45 6.46 -4.49
C ILE A 25 -3.87 5.29 -5.28
N GLY A 26 -4.18 4.06 -4.86
CA GLY A 26 -3.74 2.84 -5.52
C GLY A 26 -4.47 2.53 -6.83
N GLY A 27 -5.49 3.30 -7.22
CA GLY A 27 -6.36 3.01 -8.36
C GLY A 27 -7.24 1.77 -8.20
N VAL A 28 -7.49 1.35 -6.97
CA VAL A 28 -8.30 0.18 -6.67
C VAL A 28 -9.54 0.58 -5.89
N GLU A 29 -10.58 -0.24 -6.00
CA GLU A 29 -11.78 -0.02 -5.20
C GLU A 29 -11.52 -0.24 -3.70
N THR A 30 -12.33 0.41 -2.87
CA THR A 30 -12.30 0.26 -1.39
C THR A 30 -12.40 -1.20 -0.96
N ASN A 31 -13.21 -2.01 -1.66
CA ASN A 31 -13.32 -3.44 -1.39
C ASN A 31 -12.00 -4.20 -1.65
N ALA A 32 -11.26 -3.82 -2.70
CA ALA A 32 -9.95 -4.42 -2.99
C ALA A 32 -8.92 -4.08 -1.91
N GLN A 33 -8.97 -2.85 -1.37
CA GLN A 33 -8.12 -2.44 -0.24
C GLN A 33 -8.30 -3.35 0.98
N GLY A 34 -9.55 -3.61 1.36
CA GLY A 34 -9.87 -4.50 2.49
C GLY A 34 -9.36 -5.93 2.25
N ASN A 35 -9.49 -6.43 1.02
CA ASN A 35 -8.97 -7.75 0.64
C ASN A 35 -7.43 -7.83 0.73
N TYR A 36 -6.72 -6.75 0.45
CA TYR A 36 -5.25 -6.69 0.61
C TYR A 36 -4.84 -6.66 2.08
N GLU A 37 -5.52 -5.85 2.91
CA GLU A 37 -5.24 -5.79 4.35
C GLU A 37 -5.54 -7.11 5.06
N ASN A 38 -6.56 -7.84 4.61
CA ASN A 38 -6.93 -9.17 5.14
C ASN A 38 -6.11 -10.33 4.53
N GLY A 39 -5.23 -10.05 3.55
CA GLY A 39 -4.42 -11.08 2.90
C GLY A 39 -5.19 -12.02 1.99
N VAL A 40 -6.44 -11.69 1.65
CA VAL A 40 -7.29 -12.45 0.70
C VAL A 40 -6.75 -12.35 -0.72
N ARG A 41 -6.06 -11.24 -1.04
CA ARG A 41 -5.47 -11.01 -2.36
C ARG A 41 -4.13 -10.30 -2.22
N SER A 42 -3.17 -10.64 -3.08
CA SER A 42 -1.91 -9.90 -3.15
C SER A 42 -2.10 -8.60 -3.94
N PRO A 43 -1.63 -7.45 -3.44
CA PRO A 43 -1.64 -6.21 -4.19
C PRO A 43 -0.78 -6.36 -5.45
N ARG A 44 -1.26 -5.82 -6.57
CA ARG A 44 -0.49 -5.81 -7.82
C ARG A 44 0.69 -4.84 -7.72
N ALA A 45 1.73 -5.09 -8.50
CA ALA A 45 2.89 -4.22 -8.60
C ALA A 45 2.51 -2.77 -8.97
N ASP A 46 1.50 -2.58 -9.82
CA ASP A 46 0.96 -1.27 -10.20
C ASP A 46 0.44 -0.48 -8.98
N TYR A 47 -0.38 -1.14 -8.16
CA TYR A 47 -0.91 -0.57 -6.92
C TYR A 47 0.20 -0.15 -5.95
N LEU A 48 1.23 -0.99 -5.78
CA LEU A 48 2.40 -0.66 -4.95
C LEU A 48 3.18 0.54 -5.50
N SER A 49 3.35 0.64 -6.82
CA SER A 49 4.05 1.76 -7.44
C SER A 49 3.28 3.07 -7.26
N ARG A 50 1.94 3.04 -7.37
CA ARG A 50 1.08 4.22 -7.18
C ARG A 50 1.09 4.71 -5.73
N ILE A 51 1.06 3.80 -4.77
CA ILE A 51 1.13 4.14 -3.34
C ILE A 51 2.52 4.64 -2.95
N ALA A 52 3.57 4.06 -3.55
CA ALA A 52 4.93 4.55 -3.38
C ALA A 52 5.09 5.98 -3.95
N ASP A 53 4.46 6.26 -5.11
CA ASP A 53 4.45 7.58 -5.75
C ASP A 53 3.70 8.61 -4.91
N ALA A 54 2.53 8.24 -4.39
CA ALA A 54 1.68 9.07 -3.53
C ALA A 54 2.23 9.29 -2.10
N GLY A 55 3.48 8.89 -1.83
CA GLY A 55 4.15 9.14 -0.55
C GLY A 55 3.72 8.22 0.59
N CYS A 56 2.81 7.28 0.33
CA CYS A 56 2.33 6.28 1.28
C CYS A 56 3.33 5.11 1.47
N GLY A 57 4.58 5.31 1.08
CA GLY A 57 5.61 4.29 1.13
C GLY A 57 7.05 4.81 1.08
N CYS A 58 7.37 6.03 1.56
CA CYS A 58 8.70 6.37 2.08
C CYS A 58 8.83 7.85 2.43
N ARG A 59 9.25 8.15 3.67
CA ARG A 59 10.07 9.34 3.92
C ARG A 59 11.39 9.10 3.17
N ARG A 60 11.71 9.92 2.15
CA ARG A 60 12.89 9.84 1.26
C ARG A 60 12.71 8.98 -0.01
N GLN A 61 11.97 9.49 -0.98
CA GLN A 61 12.20 9.13 -2.38
C GLN A 61 13.56 9.68 -2.83
N ARG A 62 14.60 8.83 -2.79
CA ARG A 62 15.77 8.88 -3.69
C ARG A 62 16.62 7.61 -3.64
N HIS A 63 16.48 6.73 -2.64
CA HIS A 63 17.43 5.60 -2.47
C HIS A 63 16.85 4.18 -2.40
N LEU A 64 15.54 3.97 -2.28
CA LEU A 64 14.95 2.68 -1.85
C LEU A 64 14.17 1.89 -2.92
N ARG A 65 14.58 1.96 -4.21
CA ARG A 65 14.06 1.02 -5.22
C ARG A 65 14.52 -0.44 -5.03
N ARG A 66 15.46 -0.72 -4.12
CA ARG A 66 16.06 -2.06 -3.96
C ARG A 66 15.38 -3.00 -2.95
N HIS A 67 14.51 -2.51 -2.07
CA HIS A 67 14.04 -3.31 -0.91
C HIS A 67 12.55 -3.69 -0.91
N TRP A 68 11.79 -3.24 -1.89
CA TRP A 68 10.34 -3.52 -1.97
C TRP A 68 9.98 -4.69 -2.90
N PHE A 69 10.98 -5.28 -3.57
CA PHE A 69 10.83 -6.36 -4.54
C PHE A 69 11.57 -7.65 -4.15
N GLN A 70 11.77 -7.87 -2.84
CA GLN A 70 12.35 -9.10 -2.28
C GLN A 70 11.45 -9.65 -1.18
#